data_AF-A0A922VLB9-F1
#
_entry.id   AF-A0A922VLB9-F1
#
_cell.length_a   1.000
_cell.length_b   1.000
_cell.length_c   1.000
_cell.angle_alpha   90.00
_cell.angle_beta   90.00
_cell.angle_gamma   90.00
#
_symmetry.space_group_name_H-M   'P 1'
#
loop_
_entity.id
_entity.type
_entity.pdbx_description
1 polymer ?
#
loop_
_entity_poly.entity_id
_entity_poly.type
_entity_poly.pdbx_seq_one_letter_code
_entity_poly.pdbx_strand_id
1 'polypeptide(L)' 'MQLDEDVIRRAKVLAAKRGTSVSALVAQQLDELVAQDERYEATRLRAAELMANAKPHGGRRWTRGELYAERLDRHGR' A
#
# COMPACT_ATOMS: atom_id res chain seq x y z
N MET A 1 -17.66 -21.22 -8.14
CA MET A 1 -18.28 -20.20 -7.28
C MET A 1 -19.71 -20.00 -7.76
N GLN A 2 -20.69 -20.07 -6.87
CA GLN A 2 -22.05 -19.64 -7.21
C GLN A 2 -22.18 -18.16 -6.91
N LEU A 3 -22.58 -17.39 -7.91
CA LEU A 3 -22.96 -16.00 -7.77
C LEU A 3 -24.48 -15.93 -7.95
N ASP A 4 -25.11 -15.06 -7.18
CA ASP A 4 -26.53 -14.77 -7.32
C ASP A 4 -26.85 -14.30 -8.75
N GLU A 5 -28.01 -14.68 -9.26
CA GLU A 5 -28.44 -14.37 -10.62
C GLU A 5 -28.52 -12.86 -10.87
N ASP A 6 -28.91 -12.07 -9.85
CA ASP A 6 -28.92 -10.62 -9.92
C ASP A 6 -27.50 -10.04 -10.05
N VAL A 7 -26.54 -10.62 -9.33
CA VAL A 7 -25.13 -10.24 -9.41
C VAL A 7 -24.58 -10.52 -10.80
N ILE A 8 -24.87 -11.68 -11.38
CA ILE A 8 -24.46 -12.04 -12.74
C ILE A 8 -25.05 -11.07 -13.77
N ARG A 9 -26.34 -10.74 -13.64
CA ARG A 9 -27.02 -9.79 -14.53
C ARG A 9 -26.36 -8.41 -14.50
N ARG A 10 -26.13 -7.86 -13.31
CA ARG A 10 -25.47 -6.55 -13.14
C ARG A 10 -24.03 -6.58 -13.65
N ALA A 11 -23.29 -7.66 -13.38
CA ALA A 11 -21.91 -7.83 -13.85
C ALA A 11 -21.83 -7.87 -15.38
N LYS A 12 -22.76 -8.57 -16.07
CA LYS A 12 -22.83 -8.59 -17.54
C LYS A 12 -23.05 -7.20 -18.12
N VAL A 13 -23.98 -6.42 -17.56
CA VAL A 13 -24.24 -5.04 -18.00
C VAL A 13 -22.99 -4.17 -17.82
N LEU A 14 -22.32 -4.29 -16.67
CA LEU A 14 -21.10 -3.53 -16.39
C LEU A 14 -19.95 -3.92 -17.33
N ALA A 15 -19.75 -5.21 -17.55
CA ALA A 15 -18.73 -5.75 -18.43
C ALA A 15 -18.93 -5.27 -19.87
N ALA A 16 -20.17 -5.32 -20.37
CA ALA A 16 -20.53 -4.80 -21.69
C ALA A 16 -20.26 -3.28 -21.81
N LYS A 17 -20.64 -2.49 -20.79
CA LYS A 17 -20.35 -1.04 -20.76
C LYS A 17 -18.85 -0.73 -20.78
N ARG A 18 -18.02 -1.60 -20.23
CA ARG A 18 -16.56 -1.46 -20.16
C ARG A 18 -15.82 -2.16 -21.32
N GLY A 19 -16.53 -2.78 -22.26
CA GLY A 19 -15.93 -3.52 -23.37
C GLY A 19 -15.11 -4.74 -22.92
N THR A 20 -15.48 -5.37 -21.81
CA THR A 20 -14.77 -6.52 -21.23
C THR A 20 -15.71 -7.68 -20.93
N SER A 21 -15.18 -8.82 -20.51
CA SER A 21 -15.97 -9.97 -20.05
C SER A 21 -16.19 -9.91 -18.53
N VAL A 22 -17.22 -10.63 -18.04
CA VAL A 22 -17.46 -10.77 -16.60
C VAL A 22 -16.26 -11.43 -15.92
N SER A 23 -15.67 -12.45 -16.54
CA SER A 23 -14.49 -13.13 -16.00
C SER A 23 -13.29 -12.20 -15.90
N ALA A 24 -13.06 -11.35 -16.90
CA ALA A 24 -11.99 -10.36 -16.87
C ALA A 24 -12.22 -9.29 -15.80
N LEU A 25 -13.46 -8.84 -15.60
CA LEU A 25 -13.82 -7.92 -14.52
C LEU A 25 -13.54 -8.53 -13.13
N VAL A 26 -13.91 -9.80 -12.92
CA VAL A 26 -13.65 -10.51 -11.67
C VAL A 26 -12.15 -10.71 -11.45
N ALA A 27 -11.42 -11.10 -12.49
CA ALA A 27 -9.96 -11.27 -12.41
C ALA A 27 -9.28 -9.97 -11.99
N GLN A 28 -9.60 -8.85 -12.64
CA GLN A 28 -9.06 -7.54 -12.27
C GLN A 28 -9.37 -7.18 -10.81
N GLN A 29 -10.61 -7.43 -10.36
CA GLN A 29 -10.99 -7.07 -9.00
C GLN A 29 -10.29 -7.93 -7.94
N LEU A 30 -10.04 -9.20 -8.26
CA LEU A 30 -9.24 -10.09 -7.42
C LEU A 30 -7.77 -9.66 -7.40
N ASP A 31 -7.20 -9.31 -8.54
CA ASP A 31 -5.82 -8.81 -8.62
C ASP A 31 -5.65 -7.54 -7.78
N GLU A 32 -6.63 -6.63 -7.81
CA GLU A 32 -6.60 -5.42 -6.98
C GLU A 32 -6.63 -5.74 -5.48
N LEU A 33 -7.41 -6.73 -5.06
CA LEU A 33 -7.50 -7.17 -3.67
C LEU A 33 -6.21 -7.87 -3.22
N VAL A 34 -5.68 -8.78 -4.03
CA VAL A 34 -4.40 -9.47 -3.76
C VAL A 34 -3.27 -8.45 -3.69
N ALA A 35 -3.18 -7.53 -4.63
CA ALA A 35 -2.15 -6.49 -4.63
C ALA A 35 -2.28 -5.55 -3.41
N GLN A 36 -3.48 -5.30 -2.89
CA GLN A 36 -3.66 -4.55 -1.65
C GLN A 36 -3.05 -5.28 -0.45
N ASP A 37 -3.30 -6.59 -0.34
CA ASP A 37 -2.80 -7.43 0.75
C ASP A 37 -1.27 -7.60 0.68
N GLU A 38 -0.75 -7.94 -0.51
CA GLU A 38 0.68 -8.13 -0.74
C GLU A 38 1.50 -6.87 -0.49
N ARG A 39 0.97 -5.68 -0.81
CA ARG A 39 1.68 -4.41 -0.58
C ARG A 39 2.00 -4.17 0.89
N TYR A 40 1.06 -4.50 1.78
CA TYR A 40 1.29 -4.33 3.21
C TYR A 40 2.39 -5.28 3.69
N GLU A 41 2.27 -6.57 3.37
CA GLU A 41 3.23 -7.58 3.80
C GLU A 41 4.63 -7.34 3.23
N ALA A 42 4.74 -6.98 1.94
CA ALA A 42 6.03 -6.64 1.32
C ALA A 42 6.69 -5.43 2.01
N THR A 43 5.91 -4.40 2.33
CA THR A 43 6.43 -3.21 3.04
C THR A 43 6.84 -3.55 4.47
N ARG A 44 6.05 -4.37 5.17
CA ARG A 44 6.34 -4.82 6.54
C ARG A 44 7.64 -5.62 6.59
N LEU A 45 7.82 -6.58 5.70
CA LEU A 45 9.04 -7.38 5.60
C LEU A 45 10.26 -6.51 5.31
N ARG A 46 10.14 -5.60 4.32
CA ARG A 46 11.22 -4.66 3.99
C ARG A 46 11.60 -3.76 5.17
N ALA A 47 10.62 -3.25 5.91
CA ALA A 47 10.88 -2.42 7.08
C ALA A 47 11.60 -3.23 8.19
N ALA A 48 11.19 -4.48 8.42
CA ALA A 48 11.83 -5.37 9.37
C ALA A 48 13.30 -5.66 8.97
N GLU A 49 13.55 -5.93 7.68
CA GLU A 49 14.91 -6.13 7.16
C GLU A 49 15.79 -4.89 7.32
N LEU A 50 15.23 -3.69 7.05
CA LEU A 50 15.97 -2.43 7.25
C LEU A 50 16.33 -2.21 8.72
N MET A 51 15.42 -2.52 9.64
CA MET A 51 15.69 -2.43 11.08
C MET A 51 16.74 -3.46 11.53
N ALA A 52 16.63 -4.70 11.05
CA ALA A 52 17.58 -5.77 11.40
C ALA A 52 18.99 -5.49 10.88
N ASN A 53 19.11 -4.87 9.71
CA ASN A 53 20.40 -4.54 9.09
C ASN A 53 20.88 -3.12 9.38
N ALA A 54 20.16 -2.35 10.21
CA ALA A 54 20.52 -0.98 10.53
C ALA A 54 21.87 -0.95 11.25
N LYS A 55 22.84 -0.24 10.67
CA LYS A 55 24.13 -0.03 11.31
C LYS A 55 23.94 0.97 12.45
N PRO A 56 24.57 0.76 13.62
CA PRO A 56 24.63 1.78 14.65
C PRO A 56 25.37 2.99 14.08
N HIS A 57 24.65 4.10 13.88
CA HIS A 57 25.24 5.33 13.36
C HIS A 57 25.77 6.26 14.47
N GLY A 58 25.66 5.84 15.74
CA GLY A 58 25.85 6.72 16.88
C GLY A 58 24.74 7.77 16.94
N GLY A 59 24.19 8.03 18.13
CA GLY A 59 23.08 8.96 18.24
C GLY A 59 22.89 9.46 19.66
N ARG A 60 22.81 10.78 19.80
CA ARG A 60 22.21 11.43 20.97
C ARG A 60 20.70 11.17 20.92
N ARG A 61 20.06 11.00 22.08
CA ARG A 61 18.60 11.11 22.17
C ARG A 61 18.23 12.58 21.97
N TRP A 62 17.64 12.89 20.82
CA TRP A 62 17.11 14.21 20.53
C TRP A 62 15.76 14.37 21.20
N THR A 63 15.56 15.48 21.89
CA THR A 63 14.20 15.95 22.20
C THR A 63 13.62 16.65 20.97
N ARG A 64 12.29 16.69 20.90
CA ARG A 64 11.59 17.41 19.82
C ARG A 64 12.01 18.88 19.74
N GLY A 65 12.27 19.52 20.88
CA GLY A 65 12.73 20.91 20.95
C GLY A 65 14.14 21.10 20.38
N GLU A 66 15.07 20.20 20.73
CA GLU A 66 16.43 20.20 20.18
C GLU A 66 16.44 20.01 18.66
N LEU A 67 15.55 19.15 18.14
CA LEU A 67 15.44 18.92 16.70
C LEU A 67 14.95 20.17 15.95
N TYR A 68 14.01 20.92 16.53
CA TYR A 68 13.55 22.17 15.93
C TYR A 68 14.61 23.27 16.02
N ALA A 69 15.31 23.38 17.16
CA ALA A 69 16.41 24.33 17.32
C ALA A 69 17.52 24.08 16.28
N GLU A 70 17.99 22.83 16.15
CA GLU A 70 19.01 22.47 15.15
C GLU A 70 18.53 22.72 13.72
N ARG A 71 17.26 22.39 13.40
CA ARG A 71 16.72 22.62 12.06
C ARG A 71 16.62 24.10 11.71
N LEU A 72 16.28 24.96 12.67
CA LEU A 72 16.30 26.41 12.48
C LEU A 72 17.74 26.93 12.33
N ASP A 73 18.70 26.40 13.09
CA ASP A 73 20.11 26.80 13.00
C ASP A 73 20.78 26.36 11.69
N ARG A 74 20.36 25.22 11.10
CA ARG A 74 20.95 24.67 9.86
C ARG A 74 20.39 25.34 8.58
N HIS A 75 19.24 25.99 8.66
CA HIS A 75 18.55 26.59 7.50
C HIS A 75 18.14 28.06 7.69
N GLY A 76 18.40 28.64 8.87
CA GLY A 76 18.41 30.07 9.11
C GLY A 76 19.74 30.65 8.64
N ARG A 77 19.66 31.70 7.80
CA ARG A 77 20.77 32.45 7.20
C ARG A 77 22.02 32.61 8.06
#